data_AF-A0A7C3EHX8-F1
#
_entry.id   AF-A0A7C3EHX8-F1
#
_cell.length_a   1.000
_cell.length_b   1.000
_cell.length_c   1.000
_cell.angle_alpha   90.00
_cell.angle_beta   90.00
_cell.angle_gamma   90.00
#
_symmetry.space_group_name_H-M   'P 1'
#
loop_
_entity.id
_entity.type
_entity.pdbx_description
1 polymer ?
#
loop_
_entity_poly.entity_id
_entity_poly.type
_entity_poly.pdbx_seq_one_letter_code
_entity_poly.pdbx_strand_id
1 'polypeptide(L)'
;MIYEVSPFAIGLFIAFVLAVLGISSYFAKKTQSSKGYYAAGGTIHWGVNGIAFAGDYLSAASFLGICGMIAFDGYDGFLYSIGYLAGWVVALFVVAEPLKRFGKYTFTDALDYKFGSKGIQLTAAISTLIVSLCYLVPQMVGAGDLVTPLLGLPHYAGVVLVGAIVIFIVATAGMTSTTYVQFIKGGLLIVFSTILTICVLKNGFALKPSENYHDFKSIQATSIEGSVTALADPSYKIAGAFKDSKGHYVKLENGGVNTWWQVSEKDGQTVLKETLSITKTADGAVLYNGEPKTARKFYQVGNASKIIVDGKEVDKTGSVGPFEMLALVEKSEVVRFAKAVFSDGKDKVTVWSQNPTAGKEIMRPGLKFKVDKGSDFLSKLN
;
A
#
# COMPACT_ATOMS: atom_id res chain seq x y z
N MET A 1 -1.79 -15.34 -6.97
CA MET A 1 -1.92 -15.50 -5.50
C MET A 1 -3.18 -16.28 -5.14
N ILE A 2 -3.11 -17.61 -5.12
CA ILE A 2 -4.08 -18.38 -4.31
C ILE A 2 -3.53 -18.31 -2.89
N TYR A 3 -4.39 -17.95 -1.95
CA TYR A 3 -4.00 -17.89 -0.55
C TYR A 3 -4.16 -19.28 0.05
N GLU A 4 -3.05 -19.87 0.47
CA GLU A 4 -3.10 -21.08 1.27
C GLU A 4 -3.37 -20.67 2.71
N VAL A 5 -4.52 -21.09 3.22
CA VAL A 5 -4.92 -20.78 4.59
C VAL A 5 -3.91 -21.41 5.54
N SER A 6 -3.24 -20.59 6.35
CA SER A 6 -2.27 -21.04 7.34
C SER A 6 -2.97 -21.23 8.69
N PRO A 7 -3.12 -22.47 9.20
CA PRO A 7 -3.71 -22.71 10.52
C PRO A 7 -2.94 -21.99 11.63
N PHE A 8 -1.63 -21.83 11.47
CA PHE A 8 -0.79 -21.08 12.39
C PHE A 8 -1.14 -19.59 12.42
N ALA A 9 -1.34 -18.97 11.25
CA ALA A 9 -1.76 -17.57 11.16
C ALA A 9 -3.15 -17.35 11.78
N ILE A 10 -4.08 -18.28 11.56
CA ILE A 10 -5.41 -18.26 12.18
C ILE A 10 -5.27 -18.34 13.72
N GLY A 11 -4.48 -19.28 14.22
CA GLY A 11 -4.25 -19.46 15.66
C GLY A 11 -3.68 -18.20 16.31
N LEU A 12 -2.69 -17.56 15.69
CA LEU A 12 -2.13 -16.29 16.16
C LEU A 12 -3.16 -15.16 16.16
N PHE A 13 -3.96 -15.05 15.09
CA PHE A 13 -5.01 -14.05 14.98
C PHE A 13 -6.05 -14.21 16.11
N ILE A 14 -6.55 -15.42 16.33
CA ILE A 14 -7.53 -15.70 17.39
C ILE A 14 -6.93 -15.42 18.76
N ALA A 15 -5.70 -15.89 19.04
CA ALA A 15 -5.02 -15.64 20.30
C ALA A 15 -4.87 -14.13 20.57
N PHE A 16 -4.50 -13.36 19.54
CA PHE A 16 -4.38 -11.91 19.64
C PHE A 16 -5.73 -11.23 19.91
N VAL A 17 -6.78 -11.59 19.18
CA VAL A 17 -8.14 -11.07 19.39
C VAL A 17 -8.62 -11.36 20.81
N LEU A 18 -8.43 -12.60 21.30
CA LEU A 18 -8.79 -12.99 22.67
C LEU A 18 -7.99 -12.23 23.72
N ALA A 19 -6.69 -11.99 23.50
CA ALA A 19 -5.87 -11.18 24.40
C ALA A 19 -6.38 -9.73 24.47
N VAL A 20 -6.70 -9.12 23.32
CA VAL A 20 -7.27 -7.77 23.27
C VAL A 20 -8.63 -7.71 23.96
N LEU A 21 -9.51 -8.69 23.72
CA LEU A 21 -10.81 -8.78 24.39
C LEU A 21 -10.66 -8.95 25.91
N GLY A 22 -9.70 -9.76 26.36
CA GLY A 22 -9.41 -9.97 27.77
C GLY A 22 -8.94 -8.69 28.47
N ILE A 23 -7.99 -7.98 27.85
CA ILE A 23 -7.52 -6.66 28.33
C ILE A 23 -8.70 -5.68 28.37
N SER A 24 -9.51 -5.65 27.32
CA SER A 24 -10.64 -4.73 27.23
C SER A 24 -11.67 -4.97 28.32
N SER A 25 -12.06 -6.23 28.52
CA SER A 25 -13.00 -6.64 29.56
C SER A 25 -12.50 -6.32 30.97
N TYR A 26 -11.18 -6.44 31.20
CA TYR A 26 -10.56 -6.10 32.48
C TYR A 26 -10.65 -4.61 32.80
N PHE A 27 -10.36 -3.74 31.84
CA PHE A 27 -10.43 -2.29 32.02
C PHE A 27 -11.85 -1.73 31.99
N ALA A 28 -12.76 -2.35 31.22
CA ALA A 28 -14.17 -2.00 31.19
C ALA A 28 -14.81 -2.08 32.58
N LYS A 29 -14.49 -3.14 33.34
CA LYS A 29 -14.97 -3.32 34.73
C LYS A 29 -14.53 -2.22 35.70
N LYS A 30 -13.46 -1.48 35.38
CA LYS A 30 -12.90 -0.41 36.23
C LYS A 30 -13.39 0.99 35.89
N THR A 31 -14.16 1.16 34.80
CA THR A 31 -14.54 2.48 34.28
C THR A 31 -16.03 2.72 34.49
N GLN A 32 -16.40 3.40 35.59
CA GLN A 32 -17.80 3.64 36.00
C GLN A 32 -18.28 5.11 35.80
N SER A 33 -17.44 5.99 35.23
CA SER A 33 -17.77 7.42 35.07
C SER A 33 -17.44 7.95 33.67
N SER A 34 -18.17 8.97 33.21
CA SER A 34 -17.98 9.60 31.90
C SER A 34 -16.55 10.15 31.69
N LYS A 35 -15.93 10.68 32.76
CA LYS A 35 -14.53 11.14 32.72
C LYS A 35 -13.54 9.97 32.59
N GLY A 36 -13.84 8.84 33.22
CA GLY A 36 -13.08 7.60 33.01
C GLY A 36 -13.24 7.06 31.60
N TYR A 37 -14.46 7.14 31.05
CA TYR A 37 -14.79 6.66 29.71
C TYR A 37 -14.15 7.49 28.60
N TYR A 38 -14.17 8.83 28.70
CA TYR A 38 -13.69 9.73 27.63
C TYR A 38 -12.29 10.32 27.83
N ALA A 39 -11.67 10.19 29.01
CA ALA A 39 -10.35 10.78 29.26
C ALA A 39 -9.41 9.91 30.11
N ALA A 40 -9.80 8.67 30.42
CA ALA A 40 -9.06 7.78 31.32
C ALA A 40 -8.68 8.44 32.68
N GLY A 41 -9.45 9.45 33.10
CA GLY A 41 -9.14 10.25 34.28
C GLY A 41 -7.84 11.06 34.21
N GLY A 42 -7.15 11.13 33.07
CA GLY A 42 -5.84 11.78 32.92
C GLY A 42 -4.67 11.03 33.57
N THR A 43 -4.86 9.75 33.89
CA THR A 43 -3.90 8.94 34.68
C THR A 43 -2.90 8.15 33.83
N ILE A 44 -3.06 8.15 32.51
CA ILE A 44 -2.20 7.38 31.61
C ILE A 44 -0.86 8.11 31.45
N HIS A 45 0.24 7.36 31.64
CA HIS A 45 1.59 7.86 31.45
C HIS A 45 1.80 8.36 30.01
N TRP A 46 2.45 9.52 29.84
CA TRP A 46 2.63 10.17 28.55
C TRP A 46 3.28 9.27 27.49
N GLY A 47 4.21 8.38 27.90
CA GLY A 47 4.86 7.44 26.99
C GLY A 47 3.92 6.35 26.47
N VAL A 48 2.96 5.91 27.29
CA VAL A 48 1.92 4.95 26.87
C VAL A 48 1.00 5.59 25.85
N ASN A 49 0.54 6.82 26.15
CA ASN A 49 -0.23 7.62 25.20
C ASN A 49 0.56 7.88 23.91
N GLY A 50 1.85 8.21 24.00
CA GLY A 50 2.69 8.50 22.83
C GLY A 50 2.81 7.31 21.89
N ILE A 51 3.09 6.10 22.41
CA ILE A 51 3.17 4.88 21.60
C ILE A 51 1.79 4.47 21.06
N ALA A 52 0.73 4.63 21.85
CA ALA A 52 -0.64 4.39 21.40
C ALA A 52 -1.00 5.29 20.21
N PHE A 53 -0.74 6.60 20.31
CA PHE A 53 -0.95 7.57 19.23
C PHE A 53 -0.08 7.27 18.01
N ALA A 54 1.18 6.91 18.20
CA ALA A 54 2.07 6.52 17.10
C ALA A 54 1.55 5.25 16.39
N GLY A 55 1.03 4.28 17.14
CA GLY A 55 0.40 3.08 16.58
C GLY A 55 -0.82 3.39 15.72
N ASP A 56 -1.69 4.29 16.19
CA ASP A 56 -2.87 4.75 15.44
C ASP A 56 -2.48 5.49 14.16
N TYR A 57 -1.39 6.26 14.22
CA TYR A 57 -0.83 6.97 13.08
C TYR A 57 -0.25 6.00 12.02
N LEU A 58 0.39 4.91 12.45
CA LEU A 58 0.99 3.89 11.59
C LEU A 58 -0.03 2.85 11.06
N SER A 59 -1.28 3.26 10.87
CA SER A 59 -2.39 2.43 10.36
C SER A 59 -2.08 1.70 9.04
N ALA A 60 -3.01 0.82 8.61
CA ALA A 60 -2.89 0.11 7.33
C ALA A 60 -2.63 1.04 6.12
N ALA A 61 -3.19 2.25 6.12
CA ALA A 61 -2.94 3.25 5.09
C ALA A 61 -1.48 3.74 5.11
N SER A 62 -0.90 3.92 6.30
CA SER A 62 0.50 4.32 6.45
C SER A 62 1.43 3.16 6.09
N PHE A 63 1.19 1.96 6.63
CA PHE A 63 2.06 0.80 6.40
C PHE A 63 1.99 0.27 4.97
N LEU A 64 0.80 0.04 4.40
CA LEU A 64 0.67 -0.49 3.03
C LEU A 64 0.67 0.63 1.98
N GLY A 65 0.01 1.75 2.27
CA GLY A 65 -0.16 2.84 1.31
C GLY A 65 1.12 3.62 1.05
N ILE A 66 1.83 4.07 2.11
CA ILE A 66 3.11 4.80 1.93
C ILE A 66 4.19 3.87 1.38
N CYS A 67 4.34 2.65 1.90
CA CYS A 67 5.29 1.69 1.33
C CYS A 67 4.99 1.38 -0.14
N GLY A 68 3.70 1.23 -0.49
CA GLY A 68 3.28 1.08 -1.89
C GLY A 68 3.63 2.30 -2.74
N MET A 69 3.36 3.52 -2.26
CA MET A 69 3.74 4.73 -2.97
C MET A 69 5.25 4.87 -3.11
N ILE A 70 6.06 4.52 -2.12
CA ILE A 70 7.52 4.53 -2.26
C ILE A 70 7.96 3.49 -3.31
N ALA A 71 7.37 2.30 -3.31
CA ALA A 71 7.67 1.26 -4.29
C ALA A 71 7.30 1.66 -5.73
N PHE A 72 6.17 2.37 -5.90
CA PHE A 72 5.67 2.77 -7.22
C PHE A 72 6.17 4.13 -7.70
N ASP A 73 6.42 5.09 -6.80
CA ASP A 73 6.69 6.51 -7.11
C ASP A 73 8.05 6.99 -6.55
N GLY A 74 8.82 6.13 -5.88
CA GLY A 74 10.16 6.47 -5.37
C GLY A 74 10.15 7.59 -4.33
N TYR A 75 11.07 8.55 -4.48
CA TYR A 75 11.25 9.67 -3.55
C TYR A 75 10.01 10.56 -3.40
N ASP A 76 9.18 10.68 -4.44
CA ASP A 76 7.92 11.44 -4.36
C ASP A 76 6.93 10.81 -3.35
N GLY A 77 6.88 9.47 -3.30
CA GLY A 77 6.11 8.75 -2.29
C GLY A 77 6.66 8.97 -0.88
N PHE A 78 7.99 9.08 -0.74
CA PHE A 78 8.64 9.40 0.53
C PHE A 78 8.34 10.85 0.97
N LEU A 79 8.44 11.83 0.07
CA LEU A 79 8.09 13.23 0.37
C LEU A 79 6.64 13.38 0.84
N TYR A 80 5.73 12.63 0.23
CA TYR A 80 4.32 12.60 0.65
C TYR A 80 4.18 12.17 2.13
N SER A 81 4.98 11.21 2.58
CA SER A 81 4.98 10.75 3.98
C SER A 81 5.45 11.81 4.98
N ILE A 82 6.40 12.68 4.58
CA ILE A 82 6.88 13.79 5.42
C ILE A 82 5.76 14.81 5.64
N GLY A 83 5.00 15.15 4.60
CA GLY A 83 3.87 16.08 4.72
C GLY A 83 2.83 15.62 5.73
N TYR A 84 2.54 14.32 5.71
CA TYR A 84 1.68 13.67 6.70
C TYR A 84 2.22 13.81 8.13
N LEU A 85 3.52 13.65 8.34
CA LEU A 85 4.14 13.77 9.67
C LEU A 85 4.17 15.22 10.15
N ALA A 86 4.53 16.15 9.27
CA ALA A 86 4.59 17.57 9.56
C ALA A 86 3.21 18.14 9.93
N GLY A 87 2.15 17.71 9.24
CA GLY A 87 0.77 18.09 9.55
C GLY A 87 0.36 17.67 10.97
N TRP A 88 0.84 16.52 11.45
CA TRP A 88 0.57 16.07 12.81
C TRP A 88 1.23 16.97 13.87
N VAL A 89 2.47 17.41 13.64
CA VAL A 89 3.17 18.36 14.53
C VAL A 89 2.39 19.67 14.64
N VAL A 90 1.89 20.19 13.52
CA VAL A 90 1.06 21.41 13.52
C VAL A 90 -0.24 21.18 14.29
N ALA A 91 -0.94 20.06 14.08
CA ALA A 91 -2.15 19.74 14.81
C ALA A 91 -1.90 19.61 16.34
N LEU A 92 -0.78 19.03 16.75
CA LEU A 92 -0.42 18.91 18.17
C LEU A 92 -0.23 20.28 18.83
N PHE A 93 0.51 21.21 18.21
CA PHE A 93 0.76 22.52 18.79
C PHE A 93 -0.42 23.49 18.65
N VAL A 94 -1.07 23.51 17.49
CA VAL A 94 -2.11 24.51 17.18
C VAL A 94 -3.48 24.09 17.71
N VAL A 95 -3.81 22.79 17.69
CA VAL A 95 -5.16 22.31 18.01
C VAL A 95 -5.21 21.67 19.40
N ALA A 96 -4.27 20.79 19.75
CA ALA A 96 -4.36 20.04 21.01
C ALA A 96 -4.24 20.94 22.25
N GLU A 97 -3.39 21.98 22.20
CA GLU A 97 -3.20 22.88 23.34
C GLU A 97 -4.46 23.72 23.66
N PRO A 98 -5.12 24.40 22.70
CA PRO A 98 -6.41 25.06 22.96
C PRO A 98 -7.49 24.11 23.48
N LEU A 99 -7.62 22.92 22.89
CA LEU A 99 -8.59 21.91 23.35
C LEU A 99 -8.36 21.54 24.82
N LYS A 100 -7.10 21.31 25.21
CA LYS A 100 -6.74 21.00 26.60
C LYS A 100 -7.05 22.16 27.55
N ARG A 101 -6.79 23.41 27.14
CA ARG A 101 -7.07 24.61 27.93
C ARG A 101 -8.57 24.83 28.18
N PHE A 102 -9.44 24.47 27.25
CA PHE A 102 -10.90 24.60 27.42
C PHE A 102 -11.52 23.52 28.31
N GLY A 103 -10.79 22.45 28.65
CA GLY A 103 -11.27 21.40 29.55
C GLY A 103 -12.49 20.62 29.02
N LYS A 104 -12.72 20.65 27.70
CA LYS A 104 -13.80 19.93 27.02
C LYS A 104 -13.29 18.62 26.46
N TYR A 105 -14.19 17.64 26.35
CA TYR A 105 -13.85 16.28 25.92
C TYR A 105 -14.10 16.03 24.43
N THR A 106 -14.90 16.87 23.76
CA THR A 106 -15.19 16.73 22.34
C THR A 106 -14.77 17.98 21.56
N PHE A 107 -14.42 17.81 20.28
CA PHE A 107 -14.12 18.91 19.37
C PHE A 107 -15.31 19.88 19.25
N THR A 108 -16.52 19.33 19.15
CA THR A 108 -17.76 20.10 19.08
C THR A 108 -17.96 21.01 20.30
N ASP A 109 -17.76 20.48 21.51
CA ASP A 109 -17.89 21.26 22.74
C ASP A 109 -16.85 22.37 22.85
N ALA A 110 -15.65 22.12 22.34
CA ALA A 110 -14.59 23.12 22.34
C ALA A 110 -14.87 24.24 21.32
N LEU A 111 -15.40 23.89 20.15
CA LEU A 111 -15.75 24.85 19.11
C LEU A 111 -16.96 25.70 19.52
N ASP A 112 -17.94 25.11 20.21
CA ASP A 112 -19.14 25.80 20.70
C ASP A 112 -18.95 26.50 22.06
N TYR A 113 -17.78 26.34 22.71
CA TYR A 113 -17.53 26.77 24.09
C TYR A 113 -17.89 28.24 24.37
N LYS A 114 -17.71 29.12 23.39
CA LYS A 114 -18.01 30.56 23.50
C LYS A 114 -19.35 30.97 22.89
N PHE A 115 -20.00 30.11 22.11
CA PHE A 115 -21.15 30.49 21.28
C PHE A 115 -22.49 29.93 21.79
N GLY A 116 -22.49 28.74 22.38
CA GLY A 116 -23.72 28.09 22.88
C GLY A 116 -24.78 27.86 21.79
N SER A 117 -24.35 27.64 20.54
CA SER A 117 -25.21 27.56 19.37
C SER A 117 -25.44 26.11 18.94
N LYS A 118 -26.71 25.69 18.93
CA LYS A 118 -27.12 24.39 18.40
C LYS A 118 -26.74 24.20 16.93
N GLY A 119 -26.71 25.27 16.15
CA GLY A 119 -26.28 25.22 14.74
C GLY A 119 -24.82 24.83 14.60
N ILE A 120 -23.94 25.45 15.41
CA ILE A 120 -22.52 25.13 15.44
C ILE A 120 -22.30 23.67 15.86
N GLN A 121 -23.02 23.22 16.90
CA GLN A 121 -22.94 21.83 17.35
C GLN A 121 -23.32 20.83 16.26
N LEU A 122 -24.44 21.08 15.58
CA LEU A 122 -24.93 20.21 14.50
C LEU A 122 -23.94 20.17 13.33
N THR A 123 -23.45 21.32 12.87
CA THR A 123 -22.48 21.40 11.77
C THR A 123 -21.17 20.70 12.12
N ALA A 124 -20.64 20.91 13.33
CA ALA A 124 -19.42 20.25 13.79
C ALA A 124 -19.60 18.72 13.92
N ALA A 125 -20.76 18.27 14.41
CA ALA A 125 -21.08 16.84 14.49
C ALA A 125 -21.17 16.19 13.10
N ILE A 126 -21.89 16.82 12.15
CA ILE A 126 -21.99 16.33 10.76
C ILE A 126 -20.60 16.29 10.10
N SER A 127 -19.81 17.36 10.25
CA SER A 127 -18.44 17.40 9.73
C SER A 127 -17.58 16.28 10.29
N THR A 128 -17.64 16.06 11.61
CA THR A 128 -16.91 14.98 12.29
C THR A 128 -17.33 13.61 11.75
N LEU A 129 -18.62 13.38 11.53
CA LEU A 129 -19.13 12.12 10.97
C LEU A 129 -18.65 11.90 9.53
N ILE A 130 -18.72 12.92 8.67
CA ILE A 130 -18.27 12.83 7.27
C ILE A 130 -16.78 12.50 7.21
N VAL A 131 -15.94 13.25 7.94
CA VAL A 131 -14.49 13.01 7.99
C VAL A 131 -14.19 11.61 8.53
N SER A 132 -14.88 11.18 9.59
CA SER A 132 -14.71 9.84 10.17
C SER A 132 -15.08 8.73 9.17
N LEU A 133 -16.18 8.89 8.42
CA LEU A 133 -16.59 7.92 7.39
C LEU A 133 -15.55 7.82 6.28
N CYS A 134 -15.05 8.94 5.77
CA CYS A 134 -13.98 8.95 4.77
C CYS A 134 -12.72 8.24 5.29
N TYR A 135 -12.39 8.40 6.58
CA TYR A 135 -11.23 7.77 7.19
C TYR A 135 -11.41 6.27 7.48
N LEU A 136 -12.63 5.82 7.74
CA LEU A 136 -12.95 4.41 7.98
C LEU A 136 -12.88 3.57 6.70
N VAL A 137 -13.19 4.13 5.53
CA VAL A 137 -13.21 3.37 4.27
C VAL A 137 -11.86 2.69 3.97
N PRO A 138 -10.71 3.39 3.93
CA PRO A 138 -9.42 2.74 3.68
C PRO A 138 -9.04 1.70 4.74
N GLN A 139 -9.43 1.90 6.00
CA GLN A 139 -9.15 0.94 7.08
C GLN A 139 -9.92 -0.36 6.90
N MET A 140 -11.20 -0.26 6.51
CA MET A 140 -12.03 -1.42 6.23
C MET A 140 -11.54 -2.16 4.98
N VAL A 141 -11.13 -1.44 3.93
CA VAL A 141 -10.47 -2.04 2.76
C VAL A 141 -9.20 -2.77 3.19
N GLY A 142 -8.33 -2.14 3.98
CA GLY A 142 -7.12 -2.77 4.51
C GLY A 142 -7.42 -4.03 5.35
N ALA A 143 -8.48 -4.02 6.15
CA ALA A 143 -8.91 -5.20 6.91
C ALA A 143 -9.35 -6.36 5.98
N GLY A 144 -10.14 -6.07 4.94
CA GLY A 144 -10.56 -7.07 3.96
C GLY A 144 -9.38 -7.64 3.17
N ASP A 145 -8.48 -6.77 2.73
CA ASP A 145 -7.28 -7.13 1.96
C ASP A 145 -6.27 -7.96 2.78
N LEU A 146 -6.24 -7.79 4.10
CA LEU A 146 -5.41 -8.61 5.00
C LEU A 146 -6.08 -9.92 5.41
N VAL A 147 -7.41 -9.94 5.60
CA VAL A 147 -8.12 -11.16 6.00
C VAL A 147 -8.22 -12.17 4.86
N THR A 148 -8.41 -11.70 3.62
CA THR A 148 -8.50 -12.58 2.45
C THR A 148 -7.29 -13.51 2.32
N PRO A 149 -6.03 -13.04 2.41
CA PRO A 149 -4.86 -13.90 2.41
C PRO A 149 -4.68 -14.78 3.64
N LEU A 150 -5.04 -14.28 4.82
CA LEU A 150 -4.74 -14.97 6.08
C LEU A 150 -5.75 -16.09 6.39
N LEU A 151 -7.04 -15.82 6.16
CA LEU A 151 -8.14 -16.72 6.52
C LEU A 151 -8.77 -17.41 5.30
N GLY A 152 -8.43 -17.00 4.08
CA GLY A 152 -9.05 -17.51 2.84
C GLY A 152 -10.51 -17.07 2.66
N LEU A 153 -11.02 -16.18 3.51
CA LEU A 153 -12.38 -15.66 3.44
C LEU A 153 -12.50 -14.64 2.31
N PRO A 154 -13.68 -14.49 1.68
CA PRO A 154 -13.89 -13.43 0.71
C PRO A 154 -13.75 -12.05 1.36
N HIS A 155 -13.29 -11.05 0.59
CA HIS A 155 -13.00 -9.71 1.08
C HIS A 155 -14.13 -9.10 1.94
N TYR A 156 -15.39 -9.18 1.49
CA TYR A 156 -16.53 -8.64 2.24
C TYR A 156 -16.72 -9.31 3.62
N ALA A 157 -16.47 -10.62 3.73
CA ALA A 157 -16.57 -11.33 5.00
C ALA A 157 -15.48 -10.87 5.96
N GLY A 158 -14.27 -10.60 5.45
CA GLY A 158 -13.20 -10.00 6.24
C GLY A 158 -13.54 -8.62 6.77
N VAL A 159 -14.13 -7.76 5.94
CA VAL A 159 -14.61 -6.42 6.35
C VAL A 159 -15.65 -6.53 7.46
N VAL A 160 -16.68 -7.36 7.29
CA VAL A 160 -17.77 -7.52 8.26
C VAL A 160 -17.25 -8.11 9.57
N LEU A 161 -16.43 -9.15 9.51
CA LEU A 161 -15.87 -9.83 10.68
C LEU A 161 -15.01 -8.88 11.52
N VAL A 162 -14.03 -8.23 10.90
CA VAL A 162 -13.13 -7.31 11.61
C VAL A 162 -13.89 -6.08 12.11
N GLY A 163 -14.80 -5.53 11.30
CA GLY A 163 -15.65 -4.42 11.69
C GLY A 163 -16.49 -4.74 12.92
N ALA A 164 -17.17 -5.90 12.94
CA ALA A 164 -17.97 -6.33 14.09
C ALA A 164 -17.14 -6.51 15.36
N ILE A 165 -15.95 -7.12 15.25
CA ILE A 165 -15.02 -7.30 16.37
C ILE A 165 -14.57 -5.94 16.92
N VAL A 166 -14.17 -5.00 16.05
CA VAL A 166 -13.72 -3.67 16.46
C VAL A 166 -14.86 -2.88 17.11
N ILE A 167 -16.07 -2.91 16.55
CA ILE A 167 -17.26 -2.29 17.14
C ILE A 167 -17.52 -2.85 18.54
N PHE A 168 -17.49 -4.18 18.70
CA PHE A 168 -17.70 -4.82 19.99
C PHE A 168 -16.63 -4.42 21.01
N ILE A 169 -15.36 -4.43 20.63
CA ILE A 169 -14.25 -4.03 21.50
C ILE A 169 -14.42 -2.57 21.92
N VAL A 170 -14.60 -1.65 20.98
CA VAL A 170 -14.65 -0.21 21.25
C VAL A 170 -15.89 0.17 22.07
N ALA A 171 -17.05 -0.44 21.78
CA ALA A 171 -18.29 -0.19 22.52
C ALA A 171 -18.20 -0.64 23.99
N THR A 172 -17.34 -1.60 24.32
CA THR A 172 -17.21 -2.17 25.67
C THR A 172 -16.00 -1.64 26.45
N ALA A 173 -14.98 -1.11 25.78
CA ALA A 173 -13.65 -0.79 26.32
C ALA A 173 -13.55 0.49 27.17
N GLY A 174 -14.13 1.60 26.71
CA GLY A 174 -13.79 2.95 27.19
C GLY A 174 -12.34 3.37 26.87
N MET A 175 -11.98 4.64 27.09
CA MET A 175 -10.70 5.21 26.63
C MET A 175 -9.46 4.57 27.28
N THR A 176 -9.52 4.18 28.56
CA THR A 176 -8.39 3.52 29.24
C THR A 176 -8.02 2.22 28.54
N SER A 177 -9.00 1.35 28.31
CA SER A 177 -8.81 0.09 27.59
C SER A 177 -8.27 0.33 26.19
N THR A 178 -8.93 1.22 25.42
CA THR A 178 -8.51 1.55 24.06
C THR A 178 -7.05 1.98 24.03
N THR A 179 -6.64 2.86 24.94
CA THR A 179 -5.26 3.35 24.97
C THR A 179 -4.24 2.25 25.22
N TYR A 180 -4.48 1.35 26.18
CA TYR A 180 -3.55 0.24 26.43
C TYR A 180 -3.53 -0.77 25.29
N VAL A 181 -4.67 -1.03 24.65
CA VAL A 181 -4.75 -1.87 23.45
C VAL A 181 -3.95 -1.25 22.30
N GLN A 182 -4.06 0.06 22.09
CA GLN A 182 -3.28 0.77 21.07
C GLN A 182 -1.80 0.85 21.41
N PHE A 183 -1.43 1.00 22.69
CA PHE A 183 -0.04 0.91 23.13
C PHE A 183 0.59 -0.44 22.75
N ILE A 184 -0.11 -1.55 23.02
CA ILE A 184 0.37 -2.89 22.68
C ILE A 184 0.47 -3.05 21.16
N LYS A 185 -0.57 -2.65 20.41
CA LYS A 185 -0.58 -2.72 18.94
C LYS A 185 0.54 -1.89 18.32
N GLY A 186 0.70 -0.63 18.75
CA GLY A 186 1.75 0.27 18.28
C GLY A 186 3.15 -0.27 18.61
N GLY A 187 3.35 -0.77 19.84
CA GLY A 187 4.59 -1.42 20.25
C GLY A 187 4.93 -2.64 19.40
N LEU A 188 3.97 -3.55 19.18
CA LEU A 188 4.14 -4.72 18.32
C LEU A 188 4.47 -4.32 16.88
N LEU A 189 3.79 -3.31 16.34
CA LEU A 189 4.03 -2.83 14.99
C LEU A 189 5.44 -2.26 14.84
N ILE A 190 5.94 -1.48 15.81
CA ILE A 190 7.32 -0.97 15.80
C ILE A 190 8.33 -2.11 15.87
N VAL A 191 8.13 -3.08 16.77
CA VAL A 191 9.03 -4.23 16.94
C VAL A 191 9.08 -5.07 15.66
N PHE A 192 7.92 -5.47 15.12
CA PHE A 192 7.87 -6.29 13.91
C PHE A 192 8.37 -5.56 12.67
N SER A 193 8.09 -4.25 12.54
CA SER A 193 8.65 -3.45 11.44
C SER A 193 10.17 -3.37 11.54
N THR A 194 10.71 -3.19 12.75
CA THR A 194 12.17 -3.18 12.97
C THR A 194 12.80 -4.53 12.62
N ILE A 195 12.20 -5.64 13.06
CA ILE A 195 12.66 -6.99 12.70
C ILE A 195 12.62 -7.17 11.18
N LEU A 196 11.52 -6.77 10.53
CA LEU A 196 11.37 -6.86 9.08
C LEU A 196 12.45 -6.05 8.35
N THR A 197 12.71 -4.81 8.79
CA THR A 197 13.78 -3.97 8.23
C THR A 197 15.14 -4.66 8.37
N ILE A 198 15.46 -5.23 9.54
CA ILE A 198 16.72 -5.96 9.74
C ILE A 198 16.81 -7.17 8.81
N CYS A 199 15.72 -7.94 8.64
CA CYS A 199 15.69 -9.07 7.73
C CYS A 199 15.90 -8.65 6.26
N VAL A 200 15.28 -7.55 5.84
CA VAL A 200 15.47 -6.99 4.48
C VAL A 200 16.92 -6.53 4.28
N LEU A 201 17.50 -5.84 5.24
CA LEU A 201 18.91 -5.41 5.20
C LEU A 201 19.88 -6.60 5.17
N LYS A 202 19.59 -7.66 5.91
CA LYS A 202 20.37 -8.90 5.88
C LYS A 202 20.28 -9.63 4.53
N ASN A 203 19.11 -9.62 3.89
CA ASN A 203 18.91 -10.24 2.58
C ASN A 203 19.60 -9.47 1.45
N GLY A 204 19.60 -8.14 1.52
CA GLY A 204 20.18 -7.25 0.51
C GLY A 204 19.41 -7.21 -0.81
N PHE A 205 20.08 -6.73 -1.87
CA PHE A 205 19.54 -6.72 -3.23
C PHE A 205 19.94 -7.98 -3.98
N ALA A 206 19.03 -8.48 -4.80
CA ALA A 206 19.26 -9.56 -5.74
C ALA A 206 18.52 -9.28 -7.06
N LEU A 207 19.09 -9.71 -8.18
CA LEU A 207 18.38 -9.68 -9.47
C LEU A 207 17.16 -10.61 -9.45
N LYS A 208 17.28 -11.75 -8.74
CA LYS A 208 16.22 -12.72 -8.51
C LYS A 208 15.89 -12.79 -7.00
N PRO A 209 14.82 -12.14 -6.53
CA PRO A 209 14.52 -12.00 -5.10
C PRO A 209 14.00 -13.27 -4.43
N SER A 210 13.57 -14.28 -5.19
CA SER A 210 13.08 -15.56 -4.67
C SER A 210 13.49 -16.71 -5.60
N GLU A 211 13.59 -17.92 -5.05
CA GLU A 211 13.91 -19.12 -5.85
C GLU A 211 12.86 -19.39 -6.94
N ASN A 212 11.61 -19.03 -6.68
CA ASN A 212 10.48 -19.15 -7.61
C ASN A 212 10.20 -17.85 -8.39
N TYR A 213 11.22 -17.00 -8.55
CA TYR A 213 11.05 -15.75 -9.31
C TYR A 213 10.78 -16.04 -10.79
N HIS A 214 9.79 -15.36 -11.36
CA HIS A 214 9.44 -15.48 -12.77
C HIS A 214 10.31 -14.54 -13.60
N ASP A 215 11.17 -15.10 -14.44
CA ASP A 215 11.95 -14.33 -15.41
C ASP A 215 11.02 -13.83 -16.52
N PHE A 216 10.68 -12.54 -16.48
CA PHE A 216 9.83 -11.92 -17.48
C PHE A 216 10.47 -11.97 -18.87
N LYS A 217 9.72 -12.49 -19.84
CA LYS A 217 10.21 -12.76 -21.19
C LYS A 217 10.26 -11.50 -22.05
N SER A 218 11.11 -11.54 -23.07
CA SER A 218 11.14 -10.56 -24.16
C SER A 218 11.15 -11.30 -25.51
N ILE A 219 10.32 -10.85 -26.45
CA ILE A 219 10.18 -11.45 -27.79
C ILE A 219 10.55 -10.38 -28.82
N GLN A 220 11.48 -10.69 -29.72
CA GLN A 220 11.75 -9.81 -30.86
C GLN A 220 10.56 -9.81 -31.82
N ALA A 221 10.22 -8.64 -32.35
CA ALA A 221 9.10 -8.48 -33.24
C ALA A 221 9.46 -7.54 -34.40
N THR A 222 8.78 -7.74 -35.52
CA THR A 222 8.84 -6.83 -36.66
C THR A 222 7.65 -5.89 -36.60
N SER A 223 7.91 -4.60 -36.79
CA SER A 223 6.89 -3.55 -36.82
C SER A 223 6.93 -2.84 -38.16
N ILE A 224 5.76 -2.63 -38.76
CA ILE A 224 5.58 -1.84 -39.99
C ILE A 224 4.63 -0.70 -39.64
N GLU A 225 5.05 0.55 -39.91
CA GLU A 225 4.26 1.76 -39.59
C GLU A 225 3.80 1.84 -38.13
N GLY A 226 4.61 1.31 -37.21
CA GLY A 226 4.30 1.32 -35.78
C GLY A 226 3.29 0.27 -35.34
N SER A 227 2.89 -0.65 -36.21
CA SER A 227 2.07 -1.83 -35.89
C SER A 227 2.91 -3.10 -35.95
N VAL A 228 2.81 -3.94 -34.93
CA VAL A 228 3.54 -5.21 -34.86
C VAL A 228 2.90 -6.21 -35.83
N THR A 229 3.68 -6.75 -36.76
CA THR A 229 3.20 -7.62 -37.85
C THR A 229 3.74 -9.04 -37.79
N ALA A 230 4.92 -9.25 -37.20
CA ALA A 230 5.52 -10.58 -37.06
C ALA A 230 6.26 -10.72 -35.73
N LEU A 231 6.35 -11.96 -35.24
CA LEU A 231 7.04 -12.32 -34.00
C LEU A 231 8.14 -13.32 -34.32
N ALA A 232 9.27 -13.20 -33.63
CA ALA A 232 10.38 -14.16 -33.76
C ALA A 232 10.05 -15.53 -33.16
N ASP A 233 9.17 -15.58 -32.15
CA ASP A 233 8.68 -16.81 -31.56
C ASP A 233 7.36 -17.25 -32.22
N PRO A 234 7.34 -18.35 -32.99
CA PRO A 234 6.16 -18.80 -33.73
C PRO A 234 5.08 -19.42 -32.84
N SER A 235 5.37 -19.68 -31.55
CA SER A 235 4.36 -20.19 -30.61
C SER A 235 3.30 -19.15 -30.24
N TYR A 236 3.59 -17.87 -30.45
CA TYR A 236 2.68 -16.76 -30.19
C TYR A 236 2.02 -16.25 -31.47
N LYS A 237 0.74 -15.91 -31.37
CA LYS A 237 -0.04 -15.25 -32.43
C LYS A 237 -0.54 -13.89 -31.98
N ILE A 238 -0.54 -12.91 -32.86
CA ILE A 238 -1.06 -11.58 -32.57
C ILE A 238 -2.59 -11.64 -32.60
N ALA A 239 -3.22 -11.36 -31.46
CA ALA A 239 -4.67 -11.40 -31.28
C ALA A 239 -5.32 -10.00 -31.19
N GLY A 240 -4.51 -8.95 -30.99
CA GLY A 240 -4.99 -7.57 -30.90
C GLY A 240 -3.88 -6.61 -30.50
N ALA A 241 -4.17 -5.31 -30.54
CA ALA A 241 -3.25 -4.27 -30.11
C ALA A 241 -4.01 -3.10 -29.49
N PHE A 242 -3.33 -2.37 -28.60
CA PHE A 242 -3.82 -1.18 -27.95
C PHE A 242 -2.69 -0.15 -27.87
N LYS A 243 -2.94 1.09 -28.29
CA LYS A 243 -1.96 2.17 -28.22
C LYS A 243 -2.62 3.46 -27.78
N ASP A 244 -2.11 4.06 -26.71
CA ASP A 244 -2.51 5.36 -26.22
C ASP A 244 -1.30 6.15 -25.68
N SER A 245 -1.57 7.28 -25.01
CA SER A 245 -0.53 8.08 -24.36
C SER A 245 0.15 7.39 -23.17
N LYS A 246 -0.39 6.28 -22.67
CA LYS A 246 0.12 5.50 -21.54
C LYS A 246 0.93 4.28 -21.98
N GLY A 247 0.90 3.93 -23.26
CA GLY A 247 1.79 2.94 -23.84
C GLY A 247 1.24 2.26 -25.09
N HIS A 248 2.07 1.40 -25.65
CA HIS A 248 1.73 0.54 -26.78
C HIS A 248 1.80 -0.92 -26.32
N TYR A 249 0.71 -1.66 -26.47
CA TYR A 249 0.55 -3.02 -26.00
C TYR A 249 -0.02 -3.91 -27.11
N VAL A 250 0.43 -5.16 -27.16
CA VAL A 250 -0.04 -6.18 -28.09
C VAL A 250 -0.56 -7.36 -27.30
N LYS A 251 -1.72 -7.87 -27.69
CA LYS A 251 -2.32 -9.09 -27.15
C LYS A 251 -1.79 -10.27 -27.94
N LEU A 252 -1.17 -11.21 -27.25
CA LEU A 252 -0.62 -12.43 -27.82
C LEU A 252 -1.40 -13.66 -27.33
N GLU A 253 -1.78 -14.53 -28.26
CA GLU A 253 -2.37 -15.84 -28.00
C GLU A 253 -1.30 -16.93 -28.09
N ASN A 254 -1.24 -17.79 -27.08
CA ASN A 254 -0.41 -18.99 -27.09
C ASN A 254 -1.15 -20.11 -26.34
N GLY A 255 -1.43 -21.22 -27.03
CA GLY A 255 -2.10 -22.38 -26.44
C GLY A 255 -3.50 -22.07 -25.88
N GLY A 256 -4.23 -21.11 -26.49
CA GLY A 256 -5.55 -20.68 -26.03
C GLY A 256 -5.53 -19.64 -24.91
N VAL A 257 -4.35 -19.22 -24.43
CA VAL A 257 -4.20 -18.19 -23.39
C VAL A 257 -3.82 -16.85 -24.03
N ASN A 258 -4.59 -15.81 -23.69
CA ASN A 258 -4.33 -14.45 -24.16
C ASN A 258 -3.57 -13.64 -23.12
N THR A 259 -2.39 -13.13 -23.47
CA THR A 259 -1.53 -12.31 -22.60
C THR A 259 -1.23 -10.96 -23.24
N TRP A 260 -1.02 -9.93 -22.41
CA TRP A 260 -0.66 -8.60 -22.90
C TRP A 260 0.85 -8.37 -22.78
N TRP A 261 1.41 -7.74 -23.81
CA TRP A 261 2.85 -7.46 -23.93
C TRP A 261 3.06 -6.00 -24.28
N GLN A 262 4.04 -5.36 -23.65
CA GLN A 262 4.37 -3.97 -23.96
C GLN A 262 5.33 -3.92 -25.15
N VAL A 263 5.00 -3.09 -26.13
CA VAL A 263 5.89 -2.78 -27.24
C VAL A 263 6.92 -1.77 -26.76
N SER A 264 8.19 -2.10 -26.92
CA SER A 264 9.33 -1.27 -26.57
C SER A 264 10.34 -1.33 -27.71
N GLU A 265 11.11 -0.27 -27.90
CA GLU A 265 12.27 -0.32 -28.79
C GLU A 265 13.54 -0.56 -27.97
N LYS A 266 14.41 -1.44 -28.46
CA LYS A 266 15.74 -1.67 -27.89
C LYS A 266 16.72 -1.84 -29.04
N ASP A 267 17.78 -1.02 -29.05
CA ASP A 267 18.84 -1.06 -30.07
C ASP A 267 18.30 -0.97 -31.52
N GLY A 268 17.25 -0.17 -31.74
CA GLY A 268 16.61 0.01 -33.05
C GLY A 268 15.72 -1.15 -33.50
N GLN A 269 15.53 -2.18 -32.65
CA GLN A 269 14.64 -3.30 -32.89
C GLN A 269 13.37 -3.19 -32.04
N THR A 270 12.23 -3.59 -32.59
CA THR A 270 10.99 -3.71 -31.81
C THR A 270 11.06 -4.98 -30.96
N VAL A 271 10.80 -4.83 -29.68
CA VAL A 271 10.79 -5.91 -28.69
C VAL A 271 9.49 -5.84 -27.90
N LEU A 272 8.84 -6.99 -27.73
CA LEU A 272 7.70 -7.16 -26.85
C LEU A 272 8.19 -7.62 -25.48
N LYS A 273 7.86 -6.88 -24.43
CA LYS A 273 8.17 -7.23 -23.03
C LYS A 273 6.94 -7.79 -22.35
N GLU A 274 7.10 -8.92 -21.67
CA GLU A 274 6.02 -9.55 -20.91
C GLU A 274 5.49 -8.59 -19.85
N THR A 275 4.17 -8.55 -19.70
CA THR A 275 3.49 -7.75 -18.67
C THR A 275 2.66 -8.63 -17.76
N LEU A 276 2.23 -8.08 -16.62
CA LEU A 276 1.14 -8.66 -15.86
C LEU A 276 -0.17 -8.00 -16.27
N SER A 277 -1.25 -8.76 -16.34
CA SER A 277 -2.57 -8.22 -16.68
C SER A 277 -3.68 -8.83 -15.84
N ILE A 278 -4.64 -8.01 -15.44
CA ILE A 278 -5.94 -8.45 -14.95
C ILE A 278 -6.99 -8.02 -15.97
N THR A 279 -7.71 -8.99 -16.53
CA THR A 279 -8.82 -8.76 -17.46
C THR A 279 -10.12 -9.09 -16.76
N LYS A 280 -11.00 -8.09 -16.62
CA LYS A 280 -12.39 -8.30 -16.25
C LYS A 280 -13.20 -8.45 -17.53
N THR A 281 -13.65 -9.66 -17.79
CA THR A 281 -14.39 -9.98 -19.01
C THR A 281 -15.84 -9.53 -18.89
N ALA A 282 -16.50 -9.32 -20.03
CA ALA A 282 -17.89 -8.86 -20.07
C ALA A 282 -18.90 -9.82 -19.41
N ASP A 283 -18.58 -11.11 -19.36
CA ASP A 283 -19.34 -12.16 -18.66
C ASP A 283 -19.10 -12.18 -17.14
N GLY A 284 -18.23 -11.30 -16.62
CA GLY A 284 -17.95 -11.13 -15.20
C GLY A 284 -16.79 -11.97 -14.68
N ALA A 285 -16.13 -12.78 -15.52
CA ALA A 285 -14.93 -13.49 -15.10
C ALA A 285 -13.73 -12.53 -14.91
N VAL A 286 -12.77 -12.96 -14.08
CA VAL A 286 -11.54 -12.20 -13.82
C VAL A 286 -10.34 -13.09 -14.11
N LEU A 287 -9.64 -12.77 -15.19
CA LEU A 287 -8.46 -13.48 -15.65
C LEU A 287 -7.19 -12.74 -15.21
N TYR A 288 -6.22 -13.49 -14.70
CA TYR A 288 -4.89 -13.05 -14.28
C TYR A 288 -3.89 -13.63 -15.27
N ASN A 289 -3.26 -12.76 -16.07
CA ASN A 289 -2.41 -13.12 -17.21
C ASN A 289 -3.09 -14.12 -18.16
N GLY A 290 -4.36 -13.88 -18.48
CA GLY A 290 -5.14 -14.70 -19.42
C GLY A 290 -5.76 -15.96 -18.83
N GLU A 291 -5.46 -16.30 -17.58
CA GLU A 291 -5.94 -17.53 -16.93
C GLU A 291 -6.71 -17.24 -15.63
N PRO A 292 -7.53 -18.17 -15.11
CA PRO A 292 -8.16 -18.02 -13.80
C PRO A 292 -7.13 -17.84 -12.68
N LYS A 293 -7.54 -17.21 -11.57
CA LYS A 293 -6.69 -16.99 -10.38
C LYS A 293 -5.99 -18.28 -9.88
N THR A 294 -6.63 -19.43 -10.09
CA THR A 294 -6.14 -20.76 -9.70
C THR A 294 -4.91 -21.22 -10.48
N ALA A 295 -4.64 -20.68 -11.67
CA ALA A 295 -3.44 -21.00 -12.45
C ALA A 295 -2.16 -20.38 -11.87
N ARG A 296 -2.27 -19.48 -10.87
CA ARG A 296 -1.14 -18.80 -10.19
C ARG A 296 -0.19 -18.02 -11.13
N LYS A 297 -0.68 -17.56 -12.29
CA LYS A 297 0.08 -16.82 -13.31
C LYS A 297 0.27 -15.32 -13.06
N PHE A 298 -0.03 -14.86 -11.84
CA PHE A 298 0.24 -13.47 -11.45
C PHE A 298 1.46 -13.46 -10.54
N TYR A 299 2.59 -13.08 -11.13
CA TYR A 299 3.92 -13.28 -10.55
C TYR A 299 4.32 -12.18 -9.58
N GLN A 300 5.34 -12.47 -8.77
CA GLN A 300 5.99 -11.48 -7.92
C GLN A 300 6.65 -10.39 -8.78
N VAL A 301 6.53 -9.14 -8.33
CA VAL A 301 7.12 -7.95 -8.99
C VAL A 301 8.13 -7.28 -8.06
N GLY A 302 8.96 -6.41 -8.63
CA GLY A 302 9.94 -5.62 -7.90
C GLY A 302 11.24 -6.39 -7.68
N ASN A 303 12.23 -6.09 -8.51
CA ASN A 303 13.60 -6.58 -8.41
C ASN A 303 14.57 -5.49 -8.91
N ALA A 304 15.85 -5.65 -8.61
CA ALA A 304 16.88 -4.90 -9.33
C ALA A 304 17.09 -5.56 -10.70
N SER A 305 17.16 -4.78 -11.77
CA SER A 305 17.60 -5.25 -13.10
C SER A 305 19.12 -5.15 -13.24
N LYS A 306 19.75 -4.26 -12.48
CA LYS A 306 21.20 -4.08 -12.43
C LYS A 306 21.61 -3.65 -11.04
N ILE A 307 22.64 -4.29 -10.47
CA ILE A 307 23.17 -3.92 -9.16
C ILE A 307 24.66 -3.60 -9.32
N ILE A 308 25.09 -2.46 -8.79
CA ILE A 308 26.49 -2.04 -8.86
C ILE A 308 27.07 -1.93 -7.44
N VAL A 309 28.03 -2.79 -7.13
CA VAL A 309 28.82 -2.78 -5.88
C VAL A 309 30.28 -2.52 -6.26
N ASP A 310 30.89 -1.49 -5.66
CA ASP A 310 32.29 -1.11 -5.91
C ASP A 310 32.67 -0.98 -7.40
N GLY A 311 31.73 -0.48 -8.21
CA GLY A 311 31.91 -0.28 -9.65
C GLY A 311 31.77 -1.55 -10.50
N LYS A 312 31.47 -2.70 -9.88
CA LYS A 312 31.23 -3.97 -10.58
C LYS A 312 29.75 -4.34 -10.54
N GLU A 313 29.27 -4.90 -11.64
CA GLU A 313 27.93 -5.48 -11.71
C GLU A 313 27.92 -6.82 -10.97
N VAL A 314 26.95 -6.99 -10.07
CA VAL A 314 26.81 -8.20 -9.25
C VAL A 314 25.37 -8.70 -9.28
N ASP A 315 25.18 -10.01 -9.12
CA ASP A 315 23.84 -10.58 -9.08
C ASP A 315 23.15 -10.40 -7.73
N LYS A 316 23.94 -10.25 -6.67
CA LYS A 316 23.48 -10.11 -5.28
C LYS A 316 24.50 -9.34 -4.43
N THR A 317 24.01 -8.55 -3.48
CA THR A 317 24.87 -7.74 -2.57
C THR A 317 25.28 -8.49 -1.30
N GLY A 318 24.44 -9.40 -0.80
CA GLY A 318 24.54 -9.89 0.58
C GLY A 318 24.00 -8.88 1.59
N SER A 319 24.34 -9.04 2.87
CA SER A 319 23.86 -8.15 3.93
C SER A 319 24.45 -6.74 3.80
N VAL A 320 23.58 -5.73 3.91
CA VAL A 320 23.96 -4.31 3.73
C VAL A 320 23.51 -3.47 4.92
N GLY A 321 24.26 -2.42 5.23
CA GLY A 321 23.84 -1.42 6.20
C GLY A 321 22.68 -0.54 5.69
N PRO A 322 21.97 0.20 6.57
CA PRO A 322 20.87 1.07 6.14
C PRO A 322 21.30 2.18 5.19
N PHE A 323 22.46 2.82 5.43
CA PHE A 323 22.98 3.86 4.53
C PHE A 323 23.56 3.29 3.24
N GLU A 324 24.17 2.11 3.35
CA GLU A 324 24.69 1.37 2.19
C GLU A 324 23.54 0.95 1.27
N MET A 325 22.41 0.50 1.83
CA MET A 325 21.19 0.20 1.09
C MET A 325 20.75 1.40 0.24
N LEU A 326 20.71 2.60 0.81
CA LEU A 326 20.33 3.82 0.08
C LEU A 326 21.33 4.15 -1.04
N ALA A 327 22.63 4.04 -0.76
CA ALA A 327 23.67 4.26 -1.76
C ALA A 327 23.63 3.21 -2.90
N LEU A 328 23.28 1.97 -2.59
CA LEU A 328 23.11 0.90 -3.55
C LEU A 328 21.89 1.12 -4.43
N VAL A 329 20.76 1.55 -3.84
CA VAL A 329 19.57 1.95 -4.63
C VAL A 329 19.97 3.01 -5.64
N GLU A 330 20.67 4.07 -5.23
CA GLU A 330 21.08 5.16 -6.12
C GLU A 330 21.96 4.68 -7.29
N LYS A 331 22.86 3.73 -7.06
CA LYS A 331 23.81 3.20 -8.06
C LYS A 331 23.22 2.11 -8.95
N SER A 332 22.10 1.52 -8.55
CA SER A 332 21.48 0.36 -9.20
C SER A 332 20.36 0.78 -10.14
N GLU A 333 19.79 -0.18 -10.89
CA GLU A 333 18.56 -0.01 -11.63
C GLU A 333 17.48 -0.90 -11.01
N VAL A 334 16.32 -0.32 -10.71
CA VAL A 334 15.20 -1.05 -10.09
C VAL A 334 14.05 -1.13 -11.08
N VAL A 335 13.49 -2.33 -11.22
CA VAL A 335 12.34 -2.59 -12.08
C VAL A 335 11.06 -2.21 -11.33
N ARG A 336 10.53 -1.04 -11.67
CA ARG A 336 9.18 -0.62 -11.26
C ARG A 336 8.15 -1.16 -12.24
N PHE A 337 6.88 -1.18 -11.83
CA PHE A 337 5.79 -1.63 -12.68
C PHE A 337 4.81 -0.49 -12.93
N ALA A 338 4.73 -0.04 -14.18
CA ALA A 338 3.83 1.03 -14.60
C ALA A 338 2.44 0.48 -14.93
N LYS A 339 1.40 1.12 -14.40
CA LYS A 339 0.01 0.69 -14.58
C LYS A 339 -0.65 1.40 -15.75
N ALA A 340 -1.27 0.65 -16.66
CA ALA A 340 -2.21 1.17 -17.65
C ALA A 340 -3.57 0.46 -17.56
N VAL A 341 -4.65 1.17 -17.90
CA VAL A 341 -6.02 0.65 -17.88
C VAL A 341 -6.68 1.05 -19.18
N PHE A 342 -7.25 0.07 -19.87
CA PHE A 342 -7.91 0.26 -21.16
C PHE A 342 -9.00 -0.80 -21.38
N SER A 343 -9.78 -0.62 -22.45
CA SER A 343 -10.80 -1.58 -22.86
C SER A 343 -10.33 -2.37 -24.08
N ASP A 344 -10.60 -3.67 -24.09
CA ASP A 344 -10.41 -4.57 -25.23
C ASP A 344 -11.79 -5.11 -25.62
N GLY A 345 -12.42 -4.48 -26.61
CA GLY A 345 -13.85 -4.69 -26.89
C GLY A 345 -14.71 -4.31 -25.68
N LYS A 346 -15.38 -5.30 -25.08
CA LYS A 346 -16.21 -5.12 -23.87
C LYS A 346 -15.45 -5.45 -22.57
N ASP A 347 -14.24 -5.97 -22.67
CA ASP A 347 -13.45 -6.37 -21.52
C ASP A 347 -12.66 -5.19 -20.99
N LYS A 348 -12.51 -5.11 -19.67
CA LYS A 348 -11.68 -4.10 -19.00
C LYS A 348 -10.35 -4.70 -18.61
N VAL A 349 -9.28 -4.20 -19.21
CA VAL A 349 -7.91 -4.68 -18.99
C VAL A 349 -7.17 -3.69 -18.10
N THR A 350 -6.49 -4.21 -17.08
CA THR A 350 -5.45 -3.50 -16.34
C THR A 350 -4.14 -4.21 -16.56
N VAL A 351 -3.13 -3.51 -17.07
CA VAL A 351 -1.79 -4.06 -17.32
C VAL A 351 -0.76 -3.37 -16.43
N TRP A 352 0.27 -4.12 -16.06
CA TRP A 352 1.45 -3.65 -15.35
C TRP A 352 2.68 -4.07 -16.14
N SER A 353 3.36 -3.08 -16.72
CA SER A 353 4.56 -3.31 -17.52
C SER A 353 5.83 -2.94 -16.77
N GLN A 354 6.92 -3.63 -17.10
CA GLN A 354 8.23 -3.35 -16.54
C GLN A 354 8.72 -1.97 -16.99
N ASN A 355 9.06 -1.14 -16.02
CA ASN A 355 9.64 0.18 -16.18
C ASN A 355 10.98 0.25 -15.42
N PRO A 356 12.06 -0.32 -15.99
CA PRO A 356 13.39 -0.20 -15.41
C PRO A 356 13.72 1.27 -15.21
N THR A 357 13.99 1.64 -13.97
CA THR A 357 14.20 3.03 -13.57
C THR A 357 15.58 3.14 -12.92
N ALA A 358 16.36 4.13 -13.34
CA ALA A 358 17.66 4.38 -12.75
C ALA A 358 17.49 4.75 -11.27
N GLY A 359 18.32 4.17 -10.41
CA GLY A 359 18.33 4.42 -8.98
C GLY A 359 18.41 5.89 -8.60
N LYS A 360 19.21 6.66 -9.35
CA LYS A 360 19.32 8.12 -9.20
C LYS A 360 17.99 8.85 -9.38
N GLU A 361 17.13 8.37 -10.29
CA GLU A 361 15.80 8.94 -10.50
C GLU A 361 14.84 8.51 -9.39
N ILE A 362 14.97 7.28 -8.87
CA ILE A 362 14.19 6.81 -7.71
C ILE A 362 14.48 7.63 -6.46
N MET A 363 15.73 8.05 -6.28
CA MET A 363 16.20 8.79 -5.11
C MET A 363 16.03 10.31 -5.25
N ARG A 364 15.35 10.80 -6.29
CA ARG A 364 15.11 12.23 -6.53
C ARG A 364 13.62 12.48 -6.84
N PRO A 365 13.10 13.69 -6.56
CA PRO A 365 11.76 14.05 -6.97
C PRO A 365 11.64 14.07 -8.50
N GLY A 366 10.47 13.75 -9.07
CA GLY A 366 10.27 13.81 -10.52
C GLY A 366 9.46 12.68 -11.15
N LEU A 367 9.26 11.58 -10.40
CA LEU A 367 8.67 10.35 -10.92
C LEU A 367 7.14 10.40 -10.99
N LYS A 368 6.52 11.10 -10.03
CA LYS A 368 5.09 11.36 -9.96
C LYS A 368 4.80 12.83 -10.17
N PHE A 369 5.49 13.68 -9.41
CA PHE A 369 5.37 15.13 -9.54
C PHE A 369 6.44 15.61 -10.51
N LYS A 370 6.05 16.25 -11.61
CA LYS A 370 7.03 16.71 -12.60
C LYS A 370 7.70 17.98 -12.08
N VAL A 371 8.85 17.83 -11.42
CA VAL A 371 9.60 18.95 -10.81
C VAL A 371 10.86 19.33 -11.60
N ASP A 372 11.27 18.52 -12.58
CA ASP A 372 12.50 18.67 -13.35
C ASP A 372 12.42 19.69 -14.51
N LYS A 373 13.58 19.97 -15.14
CA LYS A 373 13.68 20.87 -16.31
C LYS A 373 12.74 20.40 -17.43
N GLY A 374 11.75 21.24 -17.75
CA GLY A 374 10.67 20.94 -18.72
C GLY A 374 9.27 20.91 -18.11
N SER A 375 9.15 21.03 -16.79
CA SER A 375 7.87 21.18 -16.09
C SER A 375 7.33 22.61 -16.17
N ASP A 376 6.09 22.75 -16.65
CA ASP A 376 5.33 24.00 -16.61
C ASP A 376 4.70 24.23 -15.22
N PHE A 377 4.19 25.43 -14.98
CA PHE A 377 3.60 25.81 -13.68
C PHE A 377 2.45 24.88 -13.26
N LEU A 378 1.63 24.41 -14.21
CA LEU A 378 0.50 23.52 -13.95
C LEU A 378 0.95 22.09 -13.59
N SER A 379 2.03 21.61 -14.20
CA SER A 379 2.64 20.31 -13.92
C SER A 379 3.39 20.26 -12.59
N LYS A 380 3.72 21.42 -12.00
CA LYS A 380 4.28 21.56 -10.66
C LYS A 380 3.22 21.70 -9.56
N LEU A 381 1.97 21.98 -9.93
CA LEU A 381 0.84 22.19 -9.02
C LEU A 381 -0.07 20.95 -8.88
N ASN A 382 0.01 20.03 -9.84
CA ASN A 382 -0.57 18.69 -9.81
C ASN A 382 0.41 17.69 -9.20
#